data_AF-A0A964T2G4-F1
#
_entry.id   AF-A0A964T2G4-F1
#
_cell.length_a   1.000
_cell.length_b   1.000
_cell.length_c   1.000
_cell.angle_alpha   90.00
_cell.angle_beta   90.00
_cell.angle_gamma   90.00
#
_symmetry.space_group_name_H-M   'P 1'
#
loop_
_entity.id
_entity.type
_entity.pdbx_description
1 polymer ?
#
loop_
_entity_poly.entity_id
_entity_poly.type
_entity_poly.pdbx_seq_one_letter_code
_entity_poly.pdbx_strand_id
1 'polypeptide(L)'
;MSRPRLRPSAGLLVAALLLAGCASTSREPPGDTASCTGSAWQETRLFLGRGMPGGREVSERAWNAFVAEAVAPRFRDGFTVHDARGHWLDEATGHTEAERSKVLVVLHPRERAADIALREIGEDYLARFRQQTVLRADRPVCVTFYENSRAP
;
A
#
# COMPACT_ATOMS: atom_id res chain seq x y z
N MET A 1 -68.22 23.79 -42.27
CA MET A 1 -67.48 25.08 -42.25
C MET A 1 -66.29 24.93 -41.30
N SER A 2 -65.10 25.12 -41.84
CA SER A 2 -63.80 24.69 -41.33
C SER A 2 -63.38 25.38 -40.02
N ARG A 3 -62.89 24.61 -39.05
CA ARG A 3 -62.17 25.15 -37.88
C ARG A 3 -60.73 25.49 -38.29
N PRO A 4 -60.21 26.70 -38.01
CA PRO A 4 -58.84 27.06 -38.32
C PRO A 4 -57.88 26.36 -37.34
N ARG A 5 -56.78 25.80 -37.88
CA ARG A 5 -55.69 25.23 -37.11
C ARG A 5 -54.77 26.36 -36.63
N LEU A 6 -54.66 26.58 -35.33
CA LEU A 6 -53.62 27.44 -34.76
C LEU A 6 -52.27 26.74 -34.90
N ARG A 7 -51.30 27.46 -35.48
CA ARG A 7 -49.88 27.08 -35.51
C ARG A 7 -49.21 27.65 -34.26
N PRO A 8 -48.49 26.86 -33.44
CA PRO A 8 -47.65 27.42 -32.40
C PRO A 8 -46.31 27.83 -33.03
N SER A 9 -46.03 29.13 -33.01
CA SER A 9 -44.71 29.69 -33.30
C SER A 9 -43.80 29.52 -32.09
N ALA A 10 -42.54 29.20 -32.40
CA ALA A 10 -41.39 29.03 -31.53
C ALA A 10 -41.27 30.04 -30.38
N GLY A 11 -40.76 29.58 -29.25
CA GLY A 11 -40.10 30.44 -28.27
C GLY A 11 -40.18 29.90 -26.84
N LEU A 12 -39.01 29.80 -26.20
CA LEU A 12 -38.79 29.57 -24.78
C LEU A 12 -38.95 28.11 -24.28
N LEU A 13 -37.81 27.43 -24.11
CA LEU A 13 -37.53 26.47 -23.03
C LEU A 13 -36.01 26.28 -22.93
N VAL A 14 -35.35 27.30 -22.38
CA VAL A 14 -34.06 27.16 -21.72
C VAL A 14 -34.36 26.99 -20.22
N ALA A 15 -33.54 26.19 -19.53
CA ALA A 15 -33.60 25.76 -18.12
C ALA A 15 -34.45 24.49 -17.91
N ALA A 16 -33.96 23.36 -17.40
CA ALA A 16 -32.78 23.12 -16.60
C ALA A 16 -32.25 21.70 -16.90
N LEU A 17 -31.13 21.60 -17.60
CA LEU A 17 -30.41 20.34 -17.79
C LEU A 17 -29.43 20.15 -16.61
N LEU A 18 -29.87 19.32 -15.67
CA LEU A 18 -29.07 18.31 -14.96
C LEU A 18 -27.71 18.75 -14.39
N LEU A 19 -27.74 19.56 -13.32
CA LEU A 19 -26.66 19.63 -12.33
C LEU A 19 -26.99 18.72 -11.14
N ALA A 20 -27.32 17.45 -11.40
CA ALA A 20 -27.21 16.41 -10.39
C ALA A 20 -25.76 15.91 -10.42
N GLY A 21 -24.83 16.79 -10.02
CA GLY A 21 -23.48 16.38 -9.71
C GLY A 21 -23.58 15.40 -8.54
N CYS A 22 -23.33 14.12 -8.81
CA CYS A 22 -23.07 13.15 -7.76
C CYS A 22 -21.88 13.70 -6.97
N ALA A 23 -22.15 14.34 -5.84
CA ALA A 23 -21.16 14.46 -4.79
C ALA A 23 -20.83 13.02 -4.39
N SER A 24 -19.80 12.45 -5.00
CA SER A 24 -19.12 11.27 -4.49
C SER A 24 -18.50 11.69 -3.17
N THR A 25 -19.32 11.72 -2.11
CA THR A 25 -18.80 11.65 -0.76
C THR A 25 -18.09 10.31 -0.71
N SER A 26 -16.77 10.35 -0.79
CA SER A 26 -15.92 9.26 -0.32
C SER A 26 -16.31 9.09 1.14
N ARG A 27 -17.31 8.24 1.39
CA ARG A 27 -17.65 7.79 2.72
C ARG A 27 -16.47 6.91 3.10
N GLU A 28 -15.48 7.53 3.70
CA GLU A 28 -14.47 6.81 4.47
C GLU A 28 -15.29 5.92 5.40
N PRO A 29 -15.10 4.58 5.37
CA PRO A 29 -15.76 3.73 6.34
C PRO A 29 -15.45 4.33 7.71
N PRO A 30 -16.40 4.37 8.65
CA PRO A 30 -16.06 4.69 10.03
C PRO A 30 -14.99 3.66 10.43
N GLY A 31 -13.73 4.07 10.36
CA GLY A 31 -12.64 3.28 10.87
C GLY A 31 -12.96 3.15 12.33
N ASP A 32 -13.24 1.92 12.75
CA ASP A 32 -13.39 1.57 14.16
C ASP A 32 -12.36 2.38 14.93
N THR A 33 -12.85 3.34 15.71
CA THR A 33 -12.05 4.03 16.69
C THR A 33 -11.80 2.99 17.78
N ALA A 34 -10.91 2.04 17.47
CA ALA A 34 -10.22 1.28 18.48
C ALA A 34 -9.64 2.34 19.42
N SER A 35 -10.29 2.54 20.55
CA SER A 35 -9.87 3.46 21.58
C SER A 35 -8.54 2.93 22.08
N CYS A 36 -7.46 3.50 21.57
CA CYS A 36 -6.12 3.09 21.87
C CYS A 36 -5.35 4.27 22.46
N THR A 37 -4.50 3.97 23.42
CA THR A 37 -3.63 4.95 24.07
C THR A 37 -2.38 5.12 23.19
N GLY A 38 -2.42 6.03 22.22
CA GLY A 38 -1.31 6.32 21.31
C GLY A 38 -1.74 7.05 20.03
N SER A 39 -0.78 7.35 19.15
CA SER A 39 -1.05 7.91 17.83
C SER A 39 -1.51 6.83 16.86
N ALA A 40 -2.60 7.09 16.13
CA ALA A 40 -3.14 6.18 15.12
C ALA A 40 -2.25 6.16 13.87
N TRP A 41 -1.57 5.05 13.64
CA TRP A 41 -0.61 4.82 12.55
C TRP A 41 -1.04 3.61 11.70
N GLN A 42 -0.26 3.35 10.66
CA GLN A 42 -0.31 2.14 9.85
C GLN A 42 0.96 1.32 10.10
N GLU A 43 0.80 0.00 10.22
CA GLU A 43 1.91 -0.93 10.05
C GLU A 43 1.80 -1.55 8.66
N THR A 44 2.84 -1.37 7.86
CA THR A 44 3.00 -2.08 6.60
C THR A 44 4.12 -3.08 6.71
N ARG A 45 3.85 -4.31 6.26
CA ARG A 45 4.83 -5.37 6.11
C ARG A 45 5.04 -5.68 4.64
N LEU A 46 6.29 -5.68 4.18
CA LEU A 46 6.68 -6.28 2.91
C LEU A 46 7.36 -7.62 3.19
N PHE A 47 6.94 -8.66 2.47
CA PHE A 47 7.53 -9.99 2.56
C PHE A 47 8.32 -10.23 1.28
N LEU A 48 9.64 -10.31 1.44
CA LEU A 48 10.61 -10.28 0.37
C LEU A 48 11.32 -11.64 0.29
N GLY A 49 10.88 -12.48 -0.64
CA GLY A 49 11.53 -13.76 -0.96
C GLY A 49 12.98 -13.53 -1.39
N ARG A 50 13.88 -14.44 -1.02
CA ARG A 50 15.31 -14.33 -1.35
C ARG A 50 15.74 -15.28 -2.46
N GLY A 51 14.96 -16.31 -2.77
CA GLY A 51 15.19 -17.23 -3.86
C GLY A 51 15.21 -16.48 -5.19
N MET A 52 16.19 -16.78 -6.03
CA MET A 52 16.38 -16.16 -7.34
C MET A 52 16.44 -17.23 -8.43
N PRO A 53 16.14 -16.87 -9.70
CA PRO A 53 16.25 -17.80 -10.82
C PRO A 53 17.60 -18.52 -10.88
N GLY A 54 17.57 -19.83 -11.15
CA GLY A 54 18.75 -20.69 -11.21
C GLY A 54 19.25 -21.19 -9.85
N GLY A 55 18.39 -21.23 -8.82
CA GLY A 55 18.76 -21.71 -7.48
C GLY A 55 19.68 -20.77 -6.70
N ARG A 56 19.81 -19.52 -7.17
CA ARG A 56 20.59 -18.48 -6.47
C ARG A 56 19.75 -17.88 -5.36
N GLU A 57 20.40 -17.12 -4.50
CA GLU A 57 19.72 -16.39 -3.43
C GLU A 57 20.27 -14.97 -3.29
N VAL A 58 19.41 -14.03 -2.90
CA VAL A 58 19.80 -12.71 -2.44
C VAL A 58 20.70 -12.87 -1.21
N SER A 59 22.01 -12.65 -1.38
CA SER A 59 22.99 -12.69 -0.27
C SER A 59 22.75 -11.58 0.77
N GLU A 60 23.23 -11.74 2.00
CA GLU A 60 23.17 -10.68 3.03
C GLU A 60 23.82 -9.37 2.55
N ARG A 61 24.94 -9.46 1.84
CA ARG A 61 25.60 -8.26 1.28
C ARG A 61 24.70 -7.53 0.28
N ALA A 62 24.04 -8.28 -0.60
CA ALA A 62 23.12 -7.70 -1.59
C ALA A 62 21.87 -7.14 -0.92
N TRP A 63 21.35 -7.81 0.10
CA TRP A 63 20.27 -7.32 0.95
C TRP A 63 20.64 -5.99 1.62
N ASN A 64 21.79 -5.92 2.27
CA ASN A 64 22.24 -4.71 2.96
C ASN A 64 22.42 -3.52 1.99
N ALA A 65 22.93 -3.78 0.79
CA ALA A 65 23.00 -2.77 -0.26
C ALA A 65 21.60 -2.28 -0.70
N PHE A 66 20.65 -3.21 -0.88
CA PHE A 66 19.27 -2.84 -1.16
C PHE A 66 18.65 -1.99 -0.05
N VAL A 67 18.86 -2.35 1.22
CA VAL A 67 18.39 -1.57 2.36
C VAL A 67 18.97 -0.15 2.34
N ALA A 68 20.29 -0.02 2.15
CA ALA A 68 20.96 1.28 2.14
C ALA A 68 20.52 2.18 0.97
N GLU A 69 20.28 1.60 -0.20
CA GLU A 69 19.99 2.36 -1.43
C GLU A 69 18.50 2.63 -1.63
N ALA A 70 17.63 1.68 -1.28
CA ALA A 70 16.20 1.75 -1.60
C ALA A 70 15.31 2.02 -0.39
N VAL A 71 15.65 1.49 0.80
CA VAL A 71 14.77 1.53 1.98
C VAL A 71 15.10 2.71 2.88
N ALA A 72 16.35 2.80 3.36
CA ALA A 72 16.76 3.80 4.35
C ALA A 72 16.56 5.27 3.90
N PRO A 73 16.77 5.64 2.61
CA PRO A 73 16.51 7.02 2.18
C PRO A 73 15.03 7.41 2.21
N ARG A 74 14.13 6.42 2.10
CA ARG A 74 12.67 6.60 2.08
C ARG A 74 12.04 6.55 3.48
N PHE A 75 12.63 5.77 4.39
CA PHE A 75 12.16 5.62 5.78
C PHE A 75 13.26 5.99 6.78
N ARG A 76 13.51 7.30 6.91
CA ARG A 76 14.58 7.85 7.75
C ARG A 76 14.32 7.73 9.24
N ASP A 77 13.05 7.75 9.63
CA ASP A 77 12.62 7.64 11.03
C ASP A 77 12.78 6.21 11.56
N GLY A 78 13.02 5.25 10.66
CA GLY A 78 13.36 3.88 10.98
C GLY A 78 12.40 2.86 10.40
N PHE A 79 12.84 1.61 10.48
CA PHE A 79 12.11 0.41 10.07
C PHE A 79 12.78 -0.80 10.73
N THR A 80 12.08 -1.93 10.75
CA THR A 80 12.61 -3.19 11.30
C THR A 80 12.63 -4.25 10.21
N VAL A 81 13.65 -5.12 10.23
CA VAL A 81 13.73 -6.28 9.33
C VAL A 81 13.81 -7.55 10.17
N HIS A 82 12.97 -8.53 9.84
CA HIS A 82 13.03 -9.88 10.40
C HIS A 82 13.52 -10.88 9.35
N ASP A 83 14.37 -11.82 9.76
CA ASP A 83 14.60 -13.05 9.00
C ASP A 83 13.39 -13.97 9.17
N ALA A 84 12.91 -14.50 8.05
CA ALA A 84 11.75 -15.38 8.01
C ALA A 84 11.97 -16.55 7.04
N ARG A 85 11.05 -17.51 7.11
CA ARG A 85 10.93 -18.58 6.12
C ARG A 85 9.48 -18.72 5.70
N GLY A 86 9.21 -18.46 4.42
CA GLY A 86 7.91 -18.70 3.81
C GLY A 86 7.75 -20.18 3.48
N HIS A 87 6.53 -20.68 3.60
CA HIS A 87 6.14 -22.02 3.16
C HIS A 87 4.82 -21.93 2.40
N TRP A 88 4.74 -22.53 1.23
CA TRP A 88 3.52 -22.58 0.44
C TRP A 88 3.43 -23.88 -0.36
N LEU A 89 2.20 -24.28 -0.67
CA LEU A 89 1.95 -25.40 -1.55
C LEU A 89 2.17 -24.94 -3.00
N ASP A 90 3.09 -25.56 -3.71
CA ASP A 90 3.13 -25.47 -5.17
C ASP A 90 1.98 -26.34 -5.70
N GLU A 91 0.95 -25.70 -6.25
CA GLU A 91 -0.24 -26.42 -6.73
C GLU A 91 0.05 -27.31 -7.96
N ALA A 92 1.09 -27.01 -8.73
CA ALA A 92 1.44 -27.79 -9.91
C ALA A 92 2.14 -29.10 -9.56
N THR A 93 2.96 -29.09 -8.51
CA THR A 93 3.74 -30.26 -8.06
C THR A 93 3.16 -30.94 -6.83
N GLY A 94 2.29 -30.27 -6.07
CA GLY A 94 1.74 -30.75 -4.81
C GLY A 94 2.74 -30.75 -3.65
N HIS A 95 3.93 -30.17 -3.83
CA HIS A 95 4.96 -30.09 -2.79
C HIS A 95 4.90 -28.77 -2.03
N THR A 96 5.21 -28.83 -0.73
CA THR A 96 5.41 -27.60 0.05
C THR A 96 6.80 -27.06 -0.22
N GLU A 97 6.85 -25.91 -0.87
CA GLU A 97 8.07 -25.15 -1.06
C GLU A 97 8.41 -24.35 0.20
N ALA A 98 9.70 -24.13 0.42
CA ALA A 98 10.21 -23.39 1.57
C ALA A 98 11.28 -22.40 1.11
N GLU A 99 11.13 -21.14 1.48
CA GLU A 99 12.02 -20.08 1.00
C GLU A 99 12.47 -19.18 2.15
N ARG A 100 13.75 -18.84 2.20
CA ARG A 100 14.24 -17.78 3.09
C ARG A 100 13.67 -16.45 2.61
N SER A 101 13.22 -15.63 3.55
CA SER A 101 12.62 -14.34 3.27
C SER A 101 13.13 -13.28 4.25
N LYS A 102 13.01 -12.02 3.86
CA LYS A 102 13.10 -10.88 4.77
C LYS A 102 11.71 -10.29 4.93
N VAL A 103 11.33 -9.90 6.14
CA VAL A 103 10.09 -9.16 6.40
C VAL A 103 10.47 -7.76 6.83
N LEU A 104 10.23 -6.78 5.96
CA LEU A 104 10.40 -5.36 6.26
C LEU A 104 9.12 -4.85 6.92
N VAL A 105 9.24 -4.32 8.13
CA VAL A 105 8.15 -3.75 8.91
C VAL A 105 8.37 -2.25 9.03
N VAL A 106 7.39 -1.47 8.59
CA VAL A 106 7.38 -0.01 8.69
C VAL A 106 6.15 0.41 9.47
N LEU A 107 6.36 1.18 10.53
CA LEU A 107 5.30 1.90 11.25
C LEU A 107 5.32 3.33 10.74
N HIS A 108 4.21 3.83 10.22
CA HIS A 108 4.16 5.18 9.65
C HIS A 108 2.79 5.85 9.85
N PRO A 109 2.71 7.19 9.86
CA PRO A 109 1.44 7.90 9.73
C PRO A 109 0.69 7.47 8.46
N ARG A 110 -0.64 7.53 8.47
CA ARG A 110 -1.44 7.24 7.27
C ARG A 110 -1.33 8.38 6.27
N GLU A 111 -0.39 8.26 5.35
CA GLU A 111 -0.14 9.26 4.32
C GLU A 111 0.21 8.64 2.97
N ARG A 112 -0.20 9.32 1.90
CA ARG A 112 0.03 8.88 0.51
C ARG A 112 1.52 8.76 0.16
N ALA A 113 2.37 9.57 0.77
CA ALA A 113 3.81 9.54 0.52
C ALA A 113 4.44 8.21 0.96
N ALA A 114 4.09 7.72 2.16
CA ALA A 114 4.53 6.42 2.67
C ALA A 114 4.05 5.28 1.76
N ASP A 115 2.80 5.32 1.30
CA ASP A 115 2.26 4.31 0.37
C ASP A 115 3.01 4.24 -0.96
N ILE A 116 3.35 5.40 -1.52
CA ILE A 116 4.17 5.52 -2.74
C ILE A 116 5.56 4.93 -2.47
N ALA A 117 6.21 5.30 -1.36
CA ALA A 117 7.53 4.82 -1.00
C ALA A 117 7.57 3.29 -0.81
N LEU A 118 6.59 2.71 -0.12
CA LEU A 118 6.47 1.25 0.07
C LEU A 118 6.26 0.51 -1.25
N ARG A 119 5.44 1.06 -2.15
CA ARG A 119 5.24 0.50 -3.49
C ARG A 119 6.55 0.52 -4.30
N GLU A 120 7.25 1.65 -4.31
CA GLU A 120 8.54 1.77 -5.00
C GLU A 120 9.59 0.80 -4.45
N ILE A 121 9.67 0.60 -3.13
CA ILE A 121 10.57 -0.41 -2.55
C ILE A 121 10.23 -1.82 -3.05
N GLY A 122 8.94 -2.16 -3.13
CA GLY A 122 8.49 -3.43 -3.69
C GLY A 122 8.88 -3.59 -5.16
N GLU A 123 8.62 -2.57 -5.98
CA GLU A 123 8.97 -2.52 -7.41
C GLU A 123 10.50 -2.62 -7.64
N ASP A 124 11.28 -1.87 -6.85
CA ASP A 124 12.75 -1.90 -6.86
C ASP A 124 13.26 -3.30 -6.52
N TYR A 125 12.65 -3.98 -5.53
CA TYR A 125 13.05 -5.35 -5.15
C TYR A 125 12.73 -6.37 -6.23
N LEU A 126 11.51 -6.29 -6.82
CA LEU A 126 11.09 -7.12 -7.94
C LEU A 126 12.09 -7.01 -9.09
N ALA A 127 12.41 -5.78 -9.51
CA ALA A 127 13.33 -5.52 -10.61
C ALA A 127 14.77 -5.97 -10.30
N ARG A 128 15.31 -5.58 -9.14
CA ARG A 128 16.71 -5.82 -8.77
C ARG A 128 17.05 -7.30 -8.63
N PHE A 129 16.13 -8.08 -8.04
CA PHE A 129 16.37 -9.49 -7.73
C PHE A 129 15.60 -10.46 -8.62
N ARG A 130 14.85 -9.93 -9.59
CA ARG A 130 14.02 -10.71 -10.55
C ARG A 130 13.04 -11.63 -9.82
N GLN A 131 12.41 -11.08 -8.79
CA GLN A 131 11.33 -11.75 -8.07
C GLN A 131 10.06 -11.71 -8.89
N GLN A 132 9.19 -12.70 -8.69
CA GLN A 132 7.87 -12.73 -9.31
C GLN A 132 6.86 -11.91 -8.51
N THR A 133 6.99 -11.92 -7.18
CA THR A 133 6.04 -11.28 -6.27
C THR A 133 6.76 -10.69 -5.06
N VAL A 134 6.16 -9.64 -4.50
CA VAL A 134 6.40 -9.14 -3.15
C VAL A 134 5.03 -9.01 -2.51
N LEU A 135 4.83 -9.65 -1.36
CA LEU A 135 3.57 -9.52 -0.64
C LEU A 135 3.63 -8.26 0.23
N ARG A 136 2.58 -7.44 0.18
CA ARG A 136 2.35 -6.33 1.09
C ARG A 136 1.14 -6.63 1.96
N ALA A 137 1.26 -6.41 3.27
CA ALA A 137 0.15 -6.47 4.21
C ALA A 137 0.12 -5.20 5.04
N ASP A 138 -1.07 -4.64 5.20
CA ASP A 138 -1.30 -3.36 5.87
C ASP A 138 -2.28 -3.58 7.03
N ARG A 139 -1.98 -3.05 8.22
CA ARG A 139 -2.92 -3.05 9.34
C ARG A 139 -2.91 -1.74 10.14
N PRO A 140 -4.06 -1.30 10.68
CA PRO A 140 -4.13 -0.19 11.62
C PRO A 140 -3.39 -0.54 12.93
N VAL A 141 -2.65 0.42 13.49
CA VAL A 141 -1.93 0.26 14.76
C VAL A 141 -1.94 1.56 15.56
N CYS A 142 -1.68 1.46 16.86
CA CYS A 142 -1.47 2.63 17.71
C CYS A 142 -0.06 2.60 18.27
N VAL A 143 0.64 3.73 18.17
CA VAL A 143 2.06 3.85 18.48
C VAL A 143 2.27 4.90 19.56
N THR A 144 3.13 4.57 20.53
CA THR A 144 3.60 5.49 21.57
C THR A 144 5.11 5.35 21.66
N PHE A 145 5.81 6.48 21.58
CA PHE A 145 7.25 6.52 21.77
C PHE A 145 7.58 6.81 23.23
N TYR A 146 8.51 6.04 23.80
CA TYR A 146 9.07 6.31 25.11
C TYR A 146 10.44 6.95 24.91
N GLU A 147 10.55 8.23 25.21
CA GLU A 147 11.79 8.98 25.08
C GLU A 147 12.56 8.99 26.41
N ASN A 148 13.87 8.83 26.35
CA ASN A 148 14.72 9.05 27.51
C ASN A 148 14.86 10.56 27.74
N SER A 149 14.15 11.10 28.74
CA SER A 149 14.21 12.51 29.11
C SER A 149 15.60 13.00 29.60
N ARG A 150 16.58 12.10 29.67
CA ARG A 150 17.99 12.38 30.00
C ARG A 150 18.96 12.13 28.84
N ALA A 151 18.47 11.90 27.63
CA ALA A 151 19.33 11.89 26.46
C ALA A 151 19.90 13.32 26.26
N PRO A 152 21.22 13.47 25.99
CA PRO A 152 21.85 14.77 25.82
C PRO A 152 21.36 15.51 24.57
#